data_AF-A0AA92V4K6-F1
#
_entry.id   AF-A0AA92V4K6-F1
#
_cell.length_a   1.000
_cell.length_b   1.000
_cell.length_c   1.000
_cell.angle_alpha   90.00
_cell.angle_beta   90.00
_cell.angle_gamma   90.00
#
_symmetry.space_group_name_H-M   'P 1'
#
loop_
_entity.id
_entity.type
_entity.pdbx_description
1 polymer ?
#
loop_
_entity_poly.entity_id
_entity_poly.type
_entity_poly.pdbx_seq_one_letter_code
_entity_poly.pdbx_strand_id
1 'polypeptide(L)'
;MEENNITVDKAVQTIKGAILRAQAQASQSSNAIQLSLYYGIGRYVSINLQQAHWGAKALDTISERLQRELPGLRGFSSGNLKKMRIFYEEWQCLSIGSPLANQLQQLENKIEEGIEIGEKYA
;
A
#
# COMPACT_ATOMS: atom_id res chain seq x y z
N MET A 1 33.06 -20.96 -36.60
CA MET A 1 32.03 -19.92 -36.46
C MET A 1 31.40 -20.07 -35.07
N GLU A 2 32.20 -19.92 -34.00
CA GLU A 2 31.79 -20.28 -32.62
C GLU A 2 31.90 -19.10 -31.64
N GLU A 3 32.73 -18.09 -31.93
CA GLU A 3 33.04 -16.99 -31.00
C GLU A 3 31.90 -15.97 -30.81
N ASN A 4 30.97 -15.88 -31.77
CA ASN A 4 29.89 -14.89 -31.70
C ASN A 4 28.74 -15.31 -30.78
N ASN A 5 28.58 -16.61 -30.50
CA ASN A 5 27.45 -17.13 -29.70
C ASN A 5 27.69 -16.95 -28.19
N ILE A 6 28.93 -17.14 -27.73
CA ILE A 6 29.35 -16.95 -26.33
C ILE A 6 29.18 -15.48 -25.88
N THR A 7 29.30 -14.54 -26.82
CA THR A 7 29.17 -13.10 -26.54
C THR A 7 27.70 -12.67 -26.41
N VAL A 8 26.84 -13.19 -27.29
CA VAL A 8 25.39 -12.92 -27.24
C VAL A 8 24.75 -13.55 -26.01
N ASP A 9 25.09 -14.79 -25.67
CA ASP A 9 24.56 -15.45 -24.48
C ASP A 9 24.94 -14.72 -23.19
N LYS A 10 26.19 -14.25 -23.07
CA LYS A 10 26.61 -13.39 -21.95
C LYS A 10 25.82 -12.08 -21.88
N ALA A 11 25.58 -11.44 -23.02
CA ALA A 11 24.77 -10.22 -23.07
C ALA A 11 23.32 -10.48 -22.63
N VAL A 12 22.71 -11.57 -23.10
CA VAL A 12 21.35 -11.96 -22.72
C VAL A 12 21.24 -12.23 -21.21
N GLN A 13 22.19 -12.96 -20.62
CA GLN A 13 22.17 -13.20 -19.16
C GLN A 13 22.35 -11.92 -18.35
N THR A 14 23.21 -11.02 -18.81
CA THR A 14 23.44 -9.71 -18.17
C THR A 14 22.17 -8.85 -18.19
N ILE A 15 21.52 -8.75 -19.35
CA ILE A 15 20.27 -7.98 -19.54
C ILE A 15 19.14 -8.60 -18.71
N LYS A 16 18.98 -9.93 -18.75
CA LYS A 16 17.98 -10.64 -17.94
C LYS A 16 18.15 -10.35 -16.44
N GLY A 17 19.38 -10.40 -15.94
CA GLY A 17 19.69 -10.07 -14.56
C GLY A 17 19.33 -8.62 -14.20
N ALA A 18 19.61 -7.67 -15.10
CA ALA A 18 19.25 -6.27 -14.90
C ALA A 18 17.73 -6.05 -14.90
N ILE A 19 16.99 -6.69 -15.81
CA ILE A 19 15.52 -6.62 -15.86
C ILE A 19 14.92 -7.17 -14.55
N LEU A 20 15.35 -8.35 -14.11
CA LEU A 20 14.81 -8.95 -12.88
C LEU A 20 15.12 -8.10 -11.64
N ARG A 21 16.32 -7.51 -11.56
CA ARG A 21 16.66 -6.58 -10.47
C ARG A 21 15.81 -5.31 -10.52
N ALA A 22 15.63 -4.72 -11.70
CA ALA A 22 14.82 -3.52 -11.88
C ALA A 22 13.35 -3.80 -11.53
N GLN A 23 12.80 -4.94 -11.95
CA GLN A 23 11.46 -5.37 -11.58
C GLN A 23 11.33 -5.62 -10.08
N ALA A 24 12.28 -6.32 -9.46
CA ALA A 24 12.27 -6.55 -8.02
C ALA A 24 12.33 -5.23 -7.23
N GLN A 25 13.16 -4.28 -7.66
CA GLN A 25 13.23 -2.94 -7.06
C GLN A 25 11.93 -2.16 -7.24
N ALA A 26 11.35 -2.15 -8.44
CA ALA A 26 10.06 -1.50 -8.70
C ALA A 26 8.95 -2.12 -7.85
N SER A 27 8.90 -3.45 -7.74
CA SER A 27 7.97 -4.18 -6.88
C SER A 27 8.19 -3.87 -5.41
N GLN A 28 9.43 -3.82 -4.91
CA GLN A 28 9.73 -3.46 -3.53
C GLN A 28 9.29 -2.04 -3.18
N SER A 29 9.62 -1.06 -4.04
CA SER A 29 9.22 0.34 -3.85
C SER A 29 7.71 0.51 -3.90
N SER A 30 7.02 -0.14 -4.84
CA SER A 30 5.57 -0.14 -4.92
C SER A 30 4.92 -0.85 -3.72
N ASN A 31 5.51 -1.95 -3.25
CA ASN A 31 5.00 -2.73 -2.13
C ASN A 31 5.13 -1.97 -0.80
N ALA A 32 6.23 -1.25 -0.58
CA ALA A 32 6.39 -0.42 0.62
C ALA A 32 5.29 0.64 0.71
N ILE A 33 5.06 1.40 -0.38
CA ILE A 33 4.01 2.42 -0.45
C ILE A 33 2.62 1.80 -0.24
N GLN A 34 2.36 0.65 -0.87
CA GLN A 34 1.08 -0.05 -0.74
C GLN A 34 0.83 -0.55 0.69
N LEU A 35 1.85 -1.09 1.36
CA LEU A 35 1.76 -1.51 2.75
C LEU A 35 1.55 -0.31 3.69
N SER A 36 2.22 0.82 3.44
CA SER A 36 1.97 2.07 4.19
C SER A 36 0.54 2.55 4.05
N LEU A 37 0.02 2.57 2.82
CA LEU A 37 -1.37 2.95 2.56
C LEU A 37 -2.36 2.03 3.30
N TYR A 38 -2.14 0.72 3.23
CA TYR A 38 -2.99 -0.26 3.91
C TYR A 38 -2.92 -0.14 5.43
N TYR A 39 -1.75 0.17 5.98
CA TYR A 39 -1.59 0.46 7.40
C TYR A 39 -2.39 1.69 7.83
N GLY A 40 -2.25 2.82 7.12
CA GLY A 40 -2.98 4.06 7.40
C GLY A 40 -4.50 3.90 7.28
N ILE A 41 -4.98 3.22 6.22
CA ILE A 41 -6.40 2.90 6.08
C ILE A 41 -6.86 2.00 7.24
N GLY A 42 -6.06 1.01 7.62
CA GLY A 42 -6.35 0.14 8.74
C GLY A 42 -6.54 0.90 10.06
N ARG A 43 -5.66 1.86 10.34
CA ARG A 43 -5.75 2.77 11.48
C ARG A 43 -7.02 3.59 11.45
N TYR A 44 -7.29 4.27 10.33
CA TYR A 44 -8.47 5.10 10.18
C TYR A 44 -9.75 4.31 10.40
N VAL A 45 -9.85 3.12 9.80
CA VAL A 45 -10.98 2.20 9.99
C VAL A 45 -11.08 1.76 11.46
N SER A 46 -9.97 1.39 12.10
CA SER A 46 -9.96 0.94 13.51
C SER A 46 -10.48 2.03 14.45
N ILE A 47 -9.96 3.26 14.33
CA ILE A 47 -10.34 4.39 15.19
C ILE A 47 -11.83 4.72 15.02
N ASN A 48 -12.30 4.83 13.77
CA ASN A 48 -13.71 5.20 13.50
C ASN A 48 -14.72 4.13 13.92
N LEU A 49 -14.35 2.85 13.89
CA LEU A 49 -15.18 1.77 14.45
C LEU A 49 -15.22 1.78 15.97
N GLN A 50 -14.09 2.02 16.63
CA GLN A 50 -14.01 2.03 18.10
C GLN A 50 -14.74 3.23 18.72
N GLN A 51 -14.70 4.38 18.07
CA GLN A 51 -15.40 5.59 18.51
C GLN A 51 -16.92 5.57 18.21
N ALA A 52 -17.48 4.41 17.84
CA ALA A 52 -18.90 4.18 17.53
C ALA A 52 -19.48 5.07 16.41
N HIS A 53 -18.65 5.74 15.63
CA HIS A 53 -19.10 6.59 14.52
C HIS A 53 -19.74 5.77 13.39
N TRP A 54 -19.35 4.50 13.25
CA TRP A 54 -19.69 3.67 12.08
C TRP A 54 -20.52 2.43 12.47
N GLY A 55 -21.68 2.26 11.84
CA GLY A 55 -22.55 1.09 12.00
C GLY A 55 -22.03 -0.17 11.29
N ALA A 56 -22.72 -1.32 11.50
CA ALA A 56 -22.29 -2.65 11.04
C ALA A 56 -22.01 -2.79 9.53
N LYS A 57 -22.57 -1.91 8.69
CA LYS A 57 -22.41 -1.91 7.22
C LYS A 57 -21.46 -0.84 6.70
N ALA A 58 -20.76 -0.10 7.57
CA ALA A 58 -19.94 1.03 7.13
C ALA A 58 -18.87 0.64 6.10
N LEU A 59 -18.21 -0.51 6.29
CA LEU A 59 -17.19 -0.98 5.36
C LEU A 59 -17.75 -1.35 3.97
N ASP A 60 -18.98 -1.86 3.92
CA ASP A 60 -19.67 -2.16 2.66
C ASP A 60 -19.99 -0.86 1.93
N THR A 61 -20.57 0.12 2.64
CA THR A 61 -20.88 1.44 2.09
C THR A 61 -19.62 2.16 1.57
N ILE A 62 -18.54 2.15 2.34
CA ILE A 62 -17.26 2.76 1.94
C ILE A 62 -16.70 2.07 0.70
N SER A 63 -16.69 0.74 0.68
CA SER A 63 -16.18 -0.01 -0.46
C SER A 63 -16.97 0.27 -1.74
N GLU A 64 -18.29 0.28 -1.67
CA GLU A 64 -19.14 0.62 -2.80
C GLU A 64 -18.90 2.05 -3.28
N ARG A 65 -18.77 3.00 -2.35
CA ARG A 65 -18.54 4.40 -2.67
C ARG A 65 -17.19 4.60 -3.37
N LEU A 66 -16.13 3.99 -2.85
CA LEU A 66 -14.80 4.02 -3.46
C LEU A 66 -14.80 3.46 -4.89
N GLN A 67 -15.55 2.38 -5.14
CA GLN A 67 -15.65 1.82 -6.50
C GLN A 67 -16.41 2.73 -7.46
N ARG A 68 -17.41 3.48 -6.98
CA ARG A 68 -18.16 4.44 -7.80
C ARG A 68 -17.33 5.68 -8.11
N GLU A 69 -16.59 6.19 -7.13
CA GLU A 69 -15.78 7.41 -7.27
C GLU A 69 -14.47 7.17 -8.03
N LEU A 70 -13.92 5.95 -7.94
CA LEU A 70 -12.69 5.54 -8.62
C LEU A 70 -12.94 4.27 -9.47
N PRO A 71 -13.53 4.42 -10.67
CA PRO A 71 -13.79 3.28 -11.55
C PRO A 71 -12.49 2.54 -11.92
N GLY A 72 -12.46 1.22 -11.72
CA GLY A 72 -11.29 0.39 -11.98
C GLY A 72 -10.36 0.20 -10.78
N LEU A 73 -10.64 0.85 -9.64
CA LEU A 73 -9.93 0.63 -8.39
C LEU A 73 -10.07 -0.83 -7.92
N ARG A 74 -8.95 -1.51 -7.67
CA ARG A 74 -8.90 -2.89 -7.20
C ARG A 74 -8.27 -2.98 -5.83
N GLY A 75 -8.66 -3.98 -5.04
CA GLY A 75 -8.06 -4.25 -3.74
C GLY A 75 -8.73 -3.55 -2.55
N PHE A 76 -9.80 -2.79 -2.76
CA PHE A 76 -10.53 -2.04 -1.71
C PHE A 76 -11.96 -2.55 -1.51
N SER A 77 -12.16 -3.87 -1.57
CA SER A 77 -13.41 -4.51 -1.15
C SER A 77 -13.62 -4.34 0.36
N SER A 78 -14.87 -4.40 0.85
CA SER A 78 -15.17 -4.39 2.30
C SER A 78 -14.34 -5.43 3.08
N GLY A 79 -14.18 -6.64 2.51
CA GLY A 79 -13.32 -7.67 3.08
C GLY A 79 -11.84 -7.29 3.14
N ASN A 80 -11.33 -6.55 2.15
CA ASN A 80 -9.96 -6.05 2.19
C ASN A 80 -9.80 -4.88 3.16
N LEU A 81 -10.77 -3.98 3.28
CA LEU A 81 -10.76 -2.93 4.31
C LEU A 81 -10.73 -3.53 5.72
N LYS A 82 -11.48 -4.62 5.96
CA LYS A 82 -11.41 -5.38 7.22
C LYS A 82 -10.01 -5.98 7.45
N LYS A 83 -9.38 -6.52 6.41
CA LYS A 83 -7.99 -7.03 6.52
C LYS A 83 -6.98 -5.93 6.81
N MET A 84 -7.14 -4.75 6.21
CA MET A 84 -6.31 -3.58 6.50
C MET A 84 -6.45 -3.16 7.96
N ARG A 85 -7.67 -3.16 8.49
CA ARG A 85 -7.92 -2.91 9.93
C ARG A 85 -7.17 -3.90 10.81
N ILE A 86 -7.34 -5.20 10.57
CA ILE A 86 -6.64 -6.25 11.33
C ILE A 86 -5.13 -6.09 11.21
N PHE A 87 -4.62 -5.79 10.01
CA PHE A 87 -3.20 -5.54 9.81
C PHE A 87 -2.68 -4.42 10.72
N TYR A 88 -3.37 -3.28 10.77
CA TYR A 88 -3.04 -2.22 11.72
C TYR A 88 -3.15 -2.67 13.19
N GLU A 89 -4.27 -3.30 13.56
CA GLU A 89 -4.57 -3.69 14.94
C GLU A 89 -3.50 -4.64 15.52
N GLU A 90 -2.98 -5.56 14.70
CA GLU A 90 -1.94 -6.52 15.09
C GLU A 90 -0.53 -5.90 15.07
N TRP A 91 -0.26 -4.96 14.16
CA TRP A 91 1.09 -4.40 13.98
C TRP A 91 1.35 -3.12 14.78
N GLN A 92 0.32 -2.41 15.25
CA GLN A 92 0.48 -1.23 16.13
C GLN A 92 1.18 -1.58 17.45
N CYS A 93 1.12 -2.83 17.91
CA CYS A 93 1.83 -3.29 19.10
C CYS A 93 3.35 -3.42 18.84
N LEU A 94 3.73 -3.75 17.61
CA LEU A 94 5.13 -3.90 17.17
C LEU A 94 5.76 -2.56 16.72
N SER A 95 4.95 -1.53 16.46
CA SER A 95 5.42 -0.24 15.94
C SER A 95 6.11 0.65 16.97
N ILE A 96 6.06 0.32 18.27
CA ILE A 96 6.78 1.05 19.31
C ILE A 96 8.28 0.70 19.21
N GLY A 97 9.03 1.43 18.36
CA GLY A 97 10.50 1.46 18.36
C GLY A 97 11.24 0.87 17.15
N SER A 98 10.58 0.50 16.04
CA SER A 98 11.26 -0.05 14.85
C SER A 98 11.58 1.01 13.77
N PRO A 99 12.72 0.91 13.05
CA PRO A 99 13.06 1.83 11.95
C PRO A 99 12.02 1.86 10.83
N LEU A 100 11.38 0.71 10.55
CA LEU A 100 10.31 0.60 9.56
C LEU A 100 9.05 1.34 10.05
N ALA A 101 8.71 1.24 11.34
CA ALA A 101 7.60 1.99 11.92
C ALA A 101 7.79 3.51 11.78
N ASN A 102 9.01 4.00 11.98
CA ASN A 102 9.33 5.41 11.78
C ASN A 102 9.15 5.85 10.32
N GLN A 103 9.56 5.02 9.34
CA GLN A 103 9.35 5.30 7.92
C GLN A 103 7.87 5.28 7.55
N LEU A 104 7.09 4.34 8.10
CA LEU A 104 5.64 4.28 7.91
C LEU A 104 4.93 5.50 8.49
N GLN A 105 5.31 5.94 9.69
CA GLN A 105 4.76 7.15 10.32
C GLN A 105 5.04 8.41 9.50
N GLN A 106 6.26 8.54 8.96
CA GLN A 106 6.60 9.68 8.10
C GLN A 106 5.81 9.69 6.78
N LEU A 107 5.47 8.52 6.23
CA LEU A 107 4.63 8.42 5.03
C LEU A 107 3.16 8.71 5.36
N GLU A 108 2.67 8.26 6.51
CA GLU A 108 1.32 8.53 6.99
C GLU A 108 1.07 10.03 7.16
N ASN A 109 1.98 10.75 7.82
CA ASN A 109 1.87 12.20 8.01
C ASN A 109 1.75 12.96 6.67
N LYS A 110 2.46 12.51 5.63
CA LYS A 110 2.36 13.11 4.28
C LYS A 110 1.03 12.82 3.59
N ILE A 111 0.40 11.69 3.89
CA ILE A 111 -0.92 11.36 3.35
C ILE A 111 -1.98 12.22 4.03
N GLU A 112 -1.90 12.40 5.35
CA GLU A 112 -2.82 13.25 6.11
C GLU A 112 -2.76 14.72 5.66
N GLU A 113 -1.55 15.28 5.50
CA GLU A 113 -1.37 16.64 4.93
C GLU A 113 -1.98 16.79 3.54
N GLY A 114 -1.97 15.72 2.73
CA GLY A 114 -2.57 15.68 1.40
C GLY A 114 -4.10 15.58 1.40
N ILE A 115 -4.69 15.05 2.47
CA ILE A 115 -6.15 14.92 2.65
C ILE A 115 -6.74 16.25 3.16
N GLU A 116 -6.06 16.94 4.07
CA GLU A 116 -6.52 18.23 4.62
C GLU A 116 -6.66 19.34 3.55
N ILE A 117 -5.78 19.35 2.55
CA ILE A 117 -5.90 20.28 1.41
C ILE A 117 -7.06 19.95 0.47
N GLY A 118 -7.57 18.71 0.46
CA GLY A 118 -8.73 18.30 -0.32
C GLY A 118 -10.07 18.67 0.33
N GLU A 119 -10.15 18.69 1.66
CA GLU A 119 -11.37 19.06 2.39
C GLU A 119 -11.61 20.58 2.45
N LYS A 120 -10.58 21.40 2.26
CA LYS A 120 -10.70 22.87 2.36
C LYS A 120 -11.35 23.54 1.14
N TYR A 121 -11.65 22.78 0.09
CA TYR A 121 -12.21 23.29 -1.16
C TYR A 121 -13.46 22.51 -1.66
N ALA A 122 -14.09 21.71 -0.79
CA ALA A 122 -15.35 21.03 -1.08
C ALA A 122 -16.56 21.84 -0.56
#